data_AF-A0A8J5MUJ2-F1
#
_entry.id   AF-A0A8J5MUJ2-F1
#
_cell.length_a   1.000
_cell.length_b   1.000
_cell.length_c   1.000
_cell.angle_alpha   90.00
_cell.angle_beta   90.00
_cell.angle_gamma   90.00
#
_symmetry.space_group_name_H-M   'P 1'
#
loop_
_entity.id
_entity.type
_entity.pdbx_description
1 polymer ?
#
loop_
_entity_poly.entity_id
_entity_poly.type
_entity_poly.pdbx_seq_one_letter_code
_entity_poly.pdbx_strand_id
1 'polypeptide(L)'
;MEAQARLNQPGVSVKPKIPRGQVKRYLKEFADAKEAGRFAHLPPEQLAKLEEEVTTAATDADKSKDLEEFLRAVREDQDTEDGPGTSEAREAQPIPSEGKFFTSQPTQEFEEPAPIEEVIPPPPTFPEDPWQAFIDYMASTEGSQDAHIVLGQEGHIIERGMHKGKGIAVLTSGGDSQGMNAAVRAVVRMGLYVGARVYFIKEGYQGMVDGGEHIAEAHWSSVSGIIHKGGTVIGSARCKDFRDREGRLKAAKNLVKHGITNLVVIGEEKQSYSHLNIVGMVGSIDNDFCGTDMTIGTDSALHRIIEAVDAIAATAYSHQRCFILEVMGRHCGYLALVAALTSEADFVFIPENPPAENWREKICNKLQQARLNSSTIFIFIVYGVHMLQCFT
;
A
#
# COMPACT_ATOMS: atom_id res chain seq x y z
N MET A 1 1.70 -37.50 13.29
CA MET A 1 2.66 -37.58 14.42
C MET A 1 4.01 -36.92 14.09
N GLU A 2 4.59 -37.16 12.92
CA GLU A 2 5.88 -36.57 12.52
C GLU A 2 5.86 -35.03 12.32
N ALA A 3 4.73 -34.47 11.87
CA ALA A 3 4.54 -33.02 11.76
C ALA A 3 4.48 -32.30 13.12
N GLN A 4 3.97 -32.98 14.16
CA GLN A 4 3.89 -32.43 15.52
C GLN A 4 5.27 -32.37 16.19
N ALA A 5 6.16 -33.31 15.86
CA ALA A 5 7.52 -33.36 16.40
C ALA A 5 8.41 -32.23 15.86
N ARG A 6 8.12 -31.68 14.68
CA ARG A 6 8.87 -30.57 14.08
C ARG A 6 8.49 -29.19 14.66
N LEU A 7 7.29 -29.04 15.19
CA LEU A 7 6.80 -27.79 15.79
C LEU A 7 7.36 -27.53 17.20
N ASN A 8 7.85 -28.56 17.90
CA ASN A 8 8.27 -28.47 19.30
C ASN A 8 9.79 -28.32 19.50
N GLN A 9 10.56 -27.99 18.46
CA GLN A 9 11.98 -27.65 18.64
C GLN A 9 12.12 -26.16 19.01
N PRO A 10 12.80 -25.82 20.12
CA PRO A 10 13.08 -24.42 20.46
C PRO A 10 14.05 -23.84 19.43
N GLY A 11 13.51 -23.06 18.50
CA GLY A 11 14.29 -22.32 17.51
C GLY A 11 15.02 -21.16 18.19
N VAL A 12 16.30 -21.36 18.53
CA VAL A 12 17.20 -20.23 18.75
C VAL A 12 17.46 -19.62 17.36
N SER A 13 16.83 -18.49 17.07
CA SER A 13 17.13 -17.70 15.87
C SER A 13 18.57 -17.19 15.98
N VAL A 14 19.52 -17.90 15.38
CA VAL A 14 20.89 -17.42 15.24
C VAL A 14 20.90 -16.52 14.01
N LYS A 15 20.89 -15.20 14.23
CA LYS A 15 21.02 -14.22 13.14
C LYS A 15 22.27 -14.56 12.29
N PRO A 16 22.17 -14.51 10.95
CA PRO A 16 23.30 -14.80 10.08
C PRO A 16 24.44 -13.82 10.38
N LYS A 17 25.67 -14.30 10.58
CA LYS A 17 26.82 -13.44 10.86
C LYS A 17 27.35 -12.82 9.56
N ILE A 18 27.54 -11.50 9.55
CA ILE A 18 28.18 -10.79 8.43
C ILE A 18 29.64 -11.27 8.28
N PRO A 19 30.11 -11.57 7.06
CA PRO A 19 31.51 -11.93 6.81
C PRO A 19 32.48 -10.85 7.30
N ARG A 20 33.55 -11.24 8.02
CA ARG A 20 34.56 -10.30 8.57
C ARG A 20 35.21 -9.38 7.52
N GLY A 21 35.28 -9.82 6.26
CA GLY A 21 35.78 -9.00 5.14
C GLY A 21 34.86 -7.83 4.80
N GLN A 22 33.54 -8.02 4.93
CA GLN A 22 32.53 -7.01 4.64
C GLN A 22 32.48 -5.94 5.73
N VAL A 23 32.60 -6.34 7.01
CA VAL A 23 32.72 -5.41 8.14
C VAL A 23 33.92 -4.47 7.99
N LYS A 24 35.09 -5.03 7.61
CA LYS A 24 36.31 -4.24 7.37
C LYS A 24 36.15 -3.26 6.21
N ARG A 25 35.40 -3.63 5.18
CA ARG A 25 35.12 -2.76 4.03
C ARG A 25 34.28 -1.56 4.45
N TYR A 26 33.18 -1.76 5.18
CA TYR A 26 32.32 -0.67 5.62
C TYR A 26 33.04 0.33 6.53
N LEU A 27 33.84 -0.16 7.48
CA LEU A 27 34.60 0.72 8.37
C LEU A 27 35.68 1.51 7.62
N LYS A 28 36.30 0.89 6.61
CA LYS A 28 37.29 1.58 5.77
C LYS A 28 36.64 2.66 4.91
N GLU A 29 35.52 2.35 4.24
CA GLU A 29 34.78 3.32 3.42
C GLU A 29 34.32 4.54 4.23
N PHE A 30 33.86 4.32 5.48
CA PHE A 30 33.50 5.41 6.37
C PHE A 30 34.71 6.25 6.80
N ALA A 31 35.85 5.61 7.11
CA ALA A 31 37.08 6.33 7.47
C ALA A 31 37.61 7.17 6.31
N ASP A 32 37.61 6.62 5.10
CA ASP A 32 38.03 7.31 3.87
C ASP A 32 37.12 8.54 3.62
N ALA A 33 35.79 8.42 3.83
CA ALA A 33 34.85 9.53 3.71
C ALA A 33 35.05 10.63 4.77
N LYS A 34 35.44 10.23 6.00
CA LYS A 34 35.77 11.17 7.08
C LYS A 34 37.06 11.94 6.79
N GLU A 35 38.10 11.26 6.30
CA GLU A 35 39.35 11.90 5.88
C GLU A 35 39.16 12.83 4.68
N ALA A 36 38.23 12.49 3.78
CA ALA A 36 37.80 13.34 2.67
C ALA A 36 36.92 14.54 3.09
N GLY A 37 36.68 14.76 4.38
CA GLY A 37 35.96 15.92 4.88
C GLY A 37 34.45 15.93 4.63
N ARG A 38 33.85 14.79 4.26
CA ARG A 38 32.41 14.70 3.89
C ARG A 38 31.46 15.04 5.03
N PHE A 39 31.92 14.86 6.26
CA PHE A 39 31.17 15.16 7.48
C PHE A 39 31.60 16.48 8.14
N ALA A 40 32.33 17.36 7.43
CA ALA A 40 32.80 18.64 7.98
C ALA A 40 31.67 19.59 8.41
N HIS A 41 30.46 19.39 7.89
CA HIS A 41 29.25 20.13 8.27
C HIS A 41 28.65 19.68 9.60
N LEU A 42 29.09 18.54 10.15
CA LEU A 42 28.57 17.99 11.41
C LEU A 42 29.42 18.47 12.61
N PRO A 43 28.79 18.89 13.72
CA PRO A 43 29.48 19.11 14.99
C PRO A 43 30.22 17.85 15.47
N PRO A 44 31.34 17.99 16.20
CA PRO A 44 32.15 16.84 16.66
C PRO A 44 31.37 15.81 17.48
N GLU A 45 30.37 16.26 18.26
CA GLU A 45 29.50 15.39 19.06
C GLU A 45 28.57 14.52 18.21
N GLN A 46 28.13 15.02 17.06
CA GLN A 46 27.27 14.26 16.13
C GLN A 46 28.09 13.29 15.28
N LEU A 47 29.32 13.67 14.93
CA LEU A 47 30.26 12.80 14.22
C LEU A 47 30.63 11.56 15.06
N ALA A 48 30.85 11.75 16.37
CA ALA A 48 31.14 10.65 17.29
C ALA A 48 29.96 9.67 17.45
N LYS A 49 28.71 10.17 17.45
CA LYS A 49 27.51 9.32 17.47
C LYS A 49 27.34 8.53 16.17
N LEU A 50 27.60 9.17 15.04
CA LEU A 50 27.53 8.53 13.73
C LEU A 50 28.57 7.39 13.61
N GLU A 51 29.77 7.58 14.15
CA GLU A 51 30.81 6.54 14.22
C GLU A 51 30.37 5.31 15.02
N GLU A 52 29.72 5.53 16.16
CA GLU A 52 29.21 4.45 17.02
C GLU A 52 28.07 3.69 16.32
N GLU A 53 27.17 4.40 15.64
CA GLU A 53 26.07 3.82 14.89
C GLU A 53 26.56 2.99 13.69
N VAL A 54 27.53 3.50 12.92
CA VAL A 54 28.13 2.79 11.79
C VAL A 54 28.89 1.54 12.25
N THR A 55 29.62 1.63 13.37
CA THR A 55 30.33 0.49 13.94
C THR A 55 29.37 -0.60 14.42
N THR A 56 28.25 -0.19 15.04
CA THR A 56 27.20 -1.11 15.49
C THR A 56 26.50 -1.76 14.29
N ALA A 57 26.09 -0.97 13.30
CA ALA A 57 25.41 -1.44 12.09
C ALA A 57 26.28 -2.36 11.23
N ALA A 58 27.59 -2.12 11.18
CA ALA A 58 28.53 -2.96 10.43
C ALA A 58 28.62 -4.41 10.98
N THR A 59 28.16 -4.65 12.21
CA THR A 59 28.14 -5.98 12.84
C THR A 59 26.76 -6.62 12.90
N ASP A 60 25.69 -5.87 12.59
CA ASP A 60 24.31 -6.32 12.66
C ASP A 60 23.75 -6.63 11.27
N ALA A 61 23.38 -7.90 11.04
CA ALA A 61 22.89 -8.37 9.74
C ALA A 61 21.62 -7.65 9.28
N ASP A 62 20.77 -7.25 10.22
CA ASP A 62 19.49 -6.59 9.90
C ASP A 62 19.68 -5.15 9.43
N LYS A 63 20.77 -4.50 9.85
CA LYS A 63 21.11 -3.10 9.49
C LYS A 63 22.12 -2.97 8.35
N SER A 64 22.61 -4.09 7.83
CA SER A 64 23.64 -4.12 6.79
C SER A 64 23.20 -3.45 5.48
N LYS A 65 21.91 -3.57 5.13
CA LYS A 65 21.33 -2.93 3.94
C LYS A 65 21.26 -1.42 4.06
N ASP A 66 20.80 -0.93 5.21
CA ASP A 66 20.70 0.52 5.49
C ASP A 66 22.09 1.18 5.49
N LEU A 67 23.09 0.48 6.05
CA LEU A 67 24.48 0.94 6.03
C LEU A 67 25.07 0.97 4.61
N GLU A 68 24.75 -0.01 3.77
CA GLU A 68 25.21 -0.05 2.39
C GLU A 68 24.59 1.06 1.53
N GLU A 69 23.33 1.38 1.77
CA GLU A 69 22.63 2.50 1.14
C GLU A 69 23.19 3.86 1.59
N PHE A 70 23.46 4.01 2.90
CA PHE A 70 24.13 5.20 3.44
C PHE A 70 25.51 5.42 2.80
N LEU A 71 26.37 4.39 2.78
CA LEU A 71 27.70 4.49 2.17
C LEU A 71 27.65 4.68 0.64
N ARG A 72 26.58 4.25 -0.03
CA ARG A 72 26.34 4.54 -1.46
C ARG A 72 26.02 6.02 -1.68
N ALA A 73 25.13 6.62 -0.88
CA ALA A 73 24.82 8.04 -0.99
C ALA A 73 26.08 8.90 -0.77
N VAL A 74 26.93 8.53 0.20
CA VAL A 74 28.22 9.21 0.45
C VAL A 74 29.19 9.10 -0.74
N ARG A 75 29.10 8.03 -1.55
CA ARG A 75 29.88 7.87 -2.79
C ARG A 75 29.34 8.71 -3.94
N GLU A 76 28.03 8.78 -4.11
CA GLU A 76 27.41 9.48 -5.24
C GLU A 76 27.65 11.00 -5.17
N ASP A 77 27.83 11.56 -3.98
CA ASP A 77 28.32 12.94 -3.79
C ASP A 77 29.78 13.16 -4.26
N GLN A 78 30.51 12.12 -4.66
CA GLN A 78 31.86 12.24 -5.25
C GLN A 78 31.86 12.60 -6.73
N ASP A 79 30.83 12.21 -7.49
CA ASP A 79 30.87 12.27 -8.97
C ASP A 79 30.41 13.62 -9.55
N THR A 80 29.96 14.56 -8.73
CA THR A 80 29.47 15.87 -9.19
C THR A 80 30.51 17.00 -9.22
N GLU A 81 31.74 16.79 -8.74
CA GLU A 81 32.75 17.87 -8.65
C GLU A 81 34.02 17.72 -9.51
N ASP A 82 34.27 16.59 -10.19
CA ASP A 82 35.50 16.42 -10.99
C ASP A 82 35.23 15.96 -12.44
N GLY A 83 35.18 16.92 -13.38
CA GLY A 83 35.21 16.68 -14.82
C GLY A 83 35.91 17.82 -15.58
N PRO A 84 36.78 17.55 -16.57
CA PRO A 84 37.68 18.55 -17.15
C PRO A 84 36.94 19.52 -18.08
N GLY A 85 37.39 20.79 -18.03
CA GLY A 85 36.79 21.90 -18.75
C GLY A 85 36.66 21.69 -20.26
N THR A 86 35.47 22.03 -20.75
CA THR A 86 35.30 22.60 -22.09
C THR A 86 34.83 24.04 -21.90
N SER A 87 35.65 24.96 -22.41
CA SER A 87 35.39 26.38 -22.42
C SER A 87 34.30 26.72 -23.44
N GLU A 88 33.11 27.10 -22.98
CA GLU A 88 32.30 28.08 -23.72
C GLU A 88 31.96 29.22 -22.76
N ALA A 89 32.74 30.29 -22.88
CA ALA A 89 32.45 31.57 -22.27
C ALA A 89 31.13 32.11 -22.85
N ARG A 90 30.06 32.09 -22.06
CA ARG A 90 28.91 32.97 -22.25
C ARG A 90 29.02 34.09 -21.22
N GLU A 91 29.46 35.25 -21.68
CA GLU A 91 29.42 36.50 -20.93
C GLU A 91 27.99 36.72 -20.41
N ALA A 92 27.87 36.80 -19.09
CA ALA A 92 26.62 37.22 -18.45
C ALA A 92 26.40 38.70 -18.78
N GLN A 93 25.44 38.99 -19.67
CA GLN A 93 24.96 40.36 -19.83
C GLN A 93 24.08 40.76 -18.64
N PRO A 94 24.22 41.99 -18.12
CA PRO A 94 23.44 42.44 -16.99
C PRO A 94 21.97 42.60 -17.35
N ILE A 95 21.11 42.17 -16.43
CA ILE A 95 19.65 42.26 -16.51
C ILE A 95 19.25 43.74 -16.60
N PRO A 96 18.51 44.18 -17.64
CA PRO A 96 18.01 45.56 -17.70
C PRO A 96 16.84 45.75 -16.72
N SER A 97 16.87 46.87 -16.01
CA SER A 97 15.83 47.31 -15.09
C SER A 97 14.51 47.68 -15.78
N GLU A 98 13.42 47.38 -15.07
CA GLU A 98 12.00 47.70 -15.25
C GLU A 98 11.58 48.58 -16.46
N GLY A 99 10.69 48.03 -17.29
CA GLY A 99 9.94 48.76 -18.31
C GLY A 99 8.74 47.96 -18.83
N LYS A 100 7.53 48.43 -18.52
CA LYS A 100 6.22 47.86 -18.89
C LYS A 100 6.06 47.66 -20.40
N PHE A 101 5.70 46.45 -20.83
CA PHE A 101 5.17 46.18 -22.17
C PHE A 101 4.25 44.95 -22.16
N PHE A 102 3.04 45.06 -21.60
CA PHE A 102 1.86 44.34 -22.11
C PHE A 102 0.63 45.02 -21.53
N THR A 103 -0.08 45.76 -22.38
CA THR A 103 -1.39 46.34 -22.11
C THR A 103 -2.40 45.22 -21.93
N SER A 104 -2.98 45.10 -20.74
CA SER A 104 -4.11 44.22 -20.46
C SER A 104 -5.38 44.76 -21.12
N GLN A 105 -6.09 43.90 -21.85
CA GLN A 105 -7.53 44.05 -21.97
C GLN A 105 -8.15 43.71 -20.60
N PRO A 106 -9.26 44.34 -20.18
CA PRO A 106 -9.84 44.08 -18.89
C PRO A 106 -10.50 42.69 -18.90
N THR A 107 -9.77 41.68 -18.47
CA THR A 107 -10.36 40.43 -17.98
C THR A 107 -11.19 40.80 -16.75
N GLN A 108 -12.49 40.46 -16.77
CA GLN A 108 -13.30 40.51 -15.56
C GLN A 108 -12.62 39.65 -14.50
N GLU A 109 -12.14 40.28 -13.44
CA GLU A 109 -11.70 39.61 -12.23
C GLU A 109 -12.91 38.89 -11.63
N PHE A 110 -13.03 37.60 -11.92
CA PHE A 110 -13.67 36.71 -10.97
C PHE A 110 -12.70 36.61 -9.81
N GLU A 111 -12.92 37.40 -8.76
CA GLU A 111 -12.36 37.12 -7.44
C GLU A 111 -12.88 35.75 -7.02
N GLU A 112 -12.12 34.69 -7.31
CA GLU A 112 -12.26 33.46 -6.56
C GLU A 112 -11.94 33.79 -5.10
N PRO A 113 -12.87 33.58 -4.16
CA PRO A 113 -12.56 33.80 -2.76
C PRO A 113 -11.35 32.93 -2.40
N ALA A 114 -10.37 33.52 -1.72
CA ALA A 114 -9.21 32.81 -1.21
C ALA A 114 -9.67 31.47 -0.59
N PRO A 115 -8.98 30.34 -0.86
CA PRO A 115 -9.38 29.06 -0.31
C PRO A 115 -9.51 29.24 1.20
N ILE A 116 -10.75 29.11 1.70
CA ILE A 116 -11.04 29.23 3.12
C ILE A 116 -10.19 28.16 3.78
N GLU A 117 -9.19 28.58 4.55
CA GLU A 117 -8.37 27.67 5.33
C GLU A 117 -9.33 26.83 6.16
N GLU A 118 -9.41 25.52 5.89
CA GLU A 118 -10.35 24.63 6.56
C GLU A 118 -10.03 24.64 8.05
N VAL A 119 -10.71 25.50 8.82
CA VAL A 119 -10.62 25.54 10.27
C VAL A 119 -11.12 24.18 10.75
N ILE A 120 -10.19 23.29 11.10
CA ILE A 120 -10.48 21.95 11.62
C ILE A 120 -11.38 22.16 12.85
N PRO A 121 -12.60 21.58 12.89
CA PRO A 121 -13.49 21.81 14.00
C PRO A 121 -12.91 21.13 15.25
N PRO A 122 -13.16 21.66 16.46
CA PRO A 122 -12.77 20.97 17.67
C PRO A 122 -13.39 19.57 17.68
N PRO A 123 -12.68 18.56 18.21
CA PRO A 123 -13.17 17.19 18.22
C PRO A 123 -14.57 17.13 18.87
N PRO A 124 -15.50 16.34 18.31
CA PRO A 124 -16.84 16.22 18.84
C PRO A 124 -16.80 15.77 20.30
N THR A 125 -17.53 16.47 21.17
CA THR A 125 -17.74 16.04 22.55
C THR A 125 -18.64 14.81 22.56
N PHE A 126 -18.14 13.69 23.08
CA PHE A 126 -18.93 12.48 23.29
C PHE A 126 -19.74 12.57 24.59
N PRO A 127 -20.83 11.80 24.71
CA PRO A 127 -21.44 11.52 26.01
C PRO A 127 -20.39 10.94 26.96
N GLU A 128 -20.43 11.35 28.23
CA GLU A 128 -19.48 10.86 29.25
C GLU A 128 -19.57 9.34 29.46
N ASP A 129 -20.75 8.74 29.22
CA ASP A 129 -20.97 7.30 29.28
C ASP A 129 -21.12 6.67 27.87
N PRO A 130 -20.14 5.86 27.43
CA PRO A 130 -20.20 5.13 26.16
C PRO A 130 -21.36 4.12 26.10
N TRP A 131 -21.80 3.57 27.25
CA TRP A 131 -22.91 2.63 27.28
C TRP A 131 -24.25 3.32 27.04
N GLN A 132 -24.46 4.50 27.64
CA GLN A 132 -25.63 5.31 27.35
C GLN A 132 -25.68 5.71 25.87
N ALA A 133 -24.56 6.11 25.27
CA ALA A 133 -24.47 6.42 23.85
C ALA A 133 -24.85 5.23 22.94
N PHE A 134 -24.46 4.01 23.34
CA PHE A 134 -24.84 2.79 22.63
C PHE A 134 -26.34 2.47 22.80
N ILE A 135 -26.89 2.63 24.00
CA ILE A 135 -28.32 2.42 24.28
C ILE A 135 -29.16 3.42 23.48
N ASP A 136 -28.79 4.70 23.47
CA ASP A 136 -29.47 5.75 22.72
C ASP A 136 -29.42 5.45 21.21
N TYR A 137 -28.28 4.96 20.72
CA TYR A 137 -28.14 4.49 19.35
C TYR A 137 -29.08 3.32 19.04
N MET A 138 -29.10 2.28 19.87
CA MET A 138 -29.98 1.12 19.70
C MET A 138 -31.47 1.52 19.75
N ALA A 139 -31.84 2.43 20.63
CA ALA A 139 -33.19 2.97 20.71
C ALA A 139 -33.58 3.77 19.46
N SER A 140 -32.62 4.47 18.84
CA SER A 140 -32.85 5.19 17.57
C SER A 140 -33.07 4.26 16.37
N THR A 141 -32.59 3.01 16.44
CA THR A 141 -32.74 2.00 15.38
C THR A 141 -33.97 1.10 15.55
N GLU A 142 -34.60 1.04 16.74
CA GLU A 142 -35.79 0.19 17.00
C GLU A 142 -37.03 0.53 16.15
N GLY A 143 -37.07 1.71 15.50
CA GLY A 143 -38.11 2.09 14.54
C GLY A 143 -37.88 1.66 13.08
N SER A 144 -36.65 1.25 12.72
CA SER A 144 -36.30 0.78 11.38
C SER A 144 -36.29 -0.73 11.37
N GLN A 145 -37.47 -1.34 11.25
CA GLN A 145 -37.57 -2.74 10.87
C GLN A 145 -36.94 -2.90 9.48
N ASP A 146 -36.14 -3.96 9.35
CA ASP A 146 -35.28 -4.32 8.23
C ASP A 146 -34.04 -3.45 8.05
N ALA A 147 -32.88 -4.10 7.97
CA ALA A 147 -31.65 -3.55 7.42
C ALA A 147 -31.89 -3.22 5.93
N HIS A 148 -32.68 -2.18 5.66
CA HIS A 148 -32.86 -1.63 4.35
C HIS A 148 -31.48 -1.18 3.88
N ILE A 149 -30.96 -1.83 2.84
CA ILE A 149 -29.85 -1.32 2.06
C ILE A 149 -30.35 -0.01 1.43
N VAL A 150 -30.11 1.11 2.11
CA VAL A 150 -30.33 2.43 1.52
C VAL A 150 -29.21 2.62 0.50
N LEU A 151 -29.52 2.36 -0.77
CA LEU A 151 -28.66 2.75 -1.87
C LEU A 151 -28.40 4.25 -1.73
N GLY A 152 -27.12 4.64 -1.75
CA GLY A 152 -26.74 6.04 -1.72
C GLY A 152 -27.45 6.78 -2.83
N GLN A 153 -28.24 7.79 -2.49
CA GLN A 153 -28.87 8.64 -3.49
C GLN A 153 -27.84 9.68 -3.94
N GLU A 154 -27.39 9.58 -5.17
CA GLU A 154 -26.63 10.64 -5.82
C GLU A 154 -27.44 11.96 -5.73
N GLY A 155 -26.77 13.06 -5.35
CA GLY A 155 -27.39 14.38 -5.23
C GLY A 155 -27.82 14.81 -3.82
N HIS A 156 -27.64 13.99 -2.78
CA HIS A 156 -27.74 14.47 -1.40
C HIS A 156 -26.50 15.28 -1.01
N ILE A 157 -26.71 16.55 -0.63
CA ILE A 157 -25.63 17.41 -0.13
C ILE A 157 -25.24 16.92 1.26
N ILE A 158 -23.99 16.51 1.43
CA ILE A 158 -23.45 16.14 2.73
C ILE A 158 -23.01 17.42 3.45
N GLU A 159 -23.75 17.79 4.48
CA GLU A 159 -23.43 18.96 5.29
C GLU A 159 -22.42 18.64 6.39
N ARG A 160 -21.58 19.63 6.68
CA ARG A 160 -20.57 19.56 7.73
C ARG A 160 -21.24 19.42 9.11
N GLY A 161 -20.77 18.47 9.92
CA GLY A 161 -21.29 18.26 11.28
C GLY A 161 -22.62 17.51 11.41
N MET A 162 -23.20 17.01 10.31
CA MET A 162 -24.47 16.28 10.28
C MET A 162 -24.51 15.02 11.16
N HIS A 163 -23.35 14.44 11.49
CA HIS A 163 -23.23 13.23 12.30
C HIS A 163 -22.42 13.44 13.58
N LYS A 164 -22.56 14.64 14.19
CA LYS A 164 -21.92 14.99 15.45
C LYS A 164 -22.25 13.97 16.55
N GLY A 165 -21.22 13.50 17.25
CA GLY A 165 -21.35 12.56 18.37
C GLY A 165 -21.44 11.08 17.98
N LYS A 166 -21.36 10.74 16.69
CA LYS A 166 -21.25 9.35 16.25
C LYS A 166 -19.79 8.88 16.22
N GLY A 167 -19.57 7.60 16.54
CA GLY A 167 -18.27 6.95 16.48
C GLY A 167 -18.17 6.04 15.25
N ILE A 168 -17.12 6.25 14.45
CA ILE A 168 -16.78 5.44 13.28
C ILE A 168 -15.41 4.83 13.52
N ALA A 169 -15.22 3.55 13.18
CA ALA A 169 -13.89 2.96 13.14
C ALA A 169 -13.58 2.41 11.75
N VAL A 170 -12.32 2.49 11.34
CA VAL A 170 -11.80 1.94 10.09
C VAL A 170 -10.75 0.87 10.38
N LEU A 171 -10.86 -0.26 9.68
CA LEU A 171 -9.89 -1.36 9.75
C LEU A 171 -9.57 -1.88 8.35
N THR A 172 -8.35 -2.35 8.16
CA THR A 172 -7.96 -3.11 6.96
C THR A 172 -7.82 -4.58 7.34
N SER A 173 -8.40 -5.47 6.53
CA SER A 173 -8.34 -6.92 6.72
C SER A 173 -7.88 -7.62 5.46
N GLY A 174 -7.25 -8.79 5.62
CA GLY A 174 -6.79 -9.61 4.50
C GLY A 174 -5.40 -9.23 4.00
N GLY A 175 -5.08 -9.64 2.78
CA GLY A 175 -3.86 -9.22 2.09
C GLY A 175 -3.91 -7.71 1.80
N ASP A 176 -2.78 -7.03 1.87
CA ASP A 176 -2.73 -5.61 1.54
C ASP A 176 -2.80 -5.39 0.04
N SER A 177 -3.43 -4.27 -0.37
CA SER A 177 -3.47 -3.85 -1.76
C SER A 177 -3.19 -2.36 -1.87
N GLN A 178 -2.57 -1.95 -2.98
CA GLN A 178 -2.29 -0.55 -3.23
C GLN A 178 -3.62 0.23 -3.34
N GLY A 179 -3.69 1.38 -2.68
CA GLY A 179 -4.91 2.18 -2.59
C GLY A 179 -5.70 2.02 -1.29
N MET A 180 -5.40 1.02 -0.45
CA MET A 180 -6.00 0.91 0.89
C MET A 180 -5.78 2.17 1.73
N ASN A 181 -4.58 2.77 1.67
CA ASN A 181 -4.29 4.04 2.35
C ASN A 181 -5.14 5.22 1.85
N ALA A 182 -5.46 5.24 0.55
CA ALA A 182 -6.34 6.26 -0.01
C ALA A 182 -7.78 6.09 0.50
N ALA A 183 -8.25 4.84 0.60
CA ALA A 183 -9.55 4.52 1.20
C ALA A 183 -9.61 4.88 2.68
N VAL A 184 -8.60 4.48 3.49
CA VAL A 184 -8.49 4.87 4.90
C VAL A 184 -8.52 6.39 5.05
N ARG A 185 -7.74 7.11 4.23
CA ARG A 185 -7.74 8.57 4.25
C ARG A 185 -9.12 9.15 3.94
N ALA A 186 -9.80 8.66 2.90
CA ALA A 186 -11.12 9.15 2.53
C ALA A 186 -12.13 8.98 3.66
N VAL A 187 -12.16 7.80 4.29
CA VAL A 187 -13.03 7.49 5.43
C VAL A 187 -12.75 8.42 6.61
N VAL A 188 -11.47 8.64 6.97
CA VAL A 188 -11.11 9.54 8.08
C VAL A 188 -11.47 10.99 7.79
N ARG A 189 -11.09 11.51 6.62
CA ARG A 189 -11.36 12.92 6.25
C ARG A 189 -12.85 13.18 6.22
N MET A 190 -13.62 12.26 5.60
CA MET A 190 -15.05 12.41 5.47
C MET A 190 -15.76 12.25 6.82
N GLY A 191 -15.34 11.29 7.65
CA GLY A 191 -15.85 11.09 9.00
C GLY A 191 -15.67 12.33 9.87
N LEU A 192 -14.48 12.94 9.83
CA LEU A 192 -14.20 14.19 10.53
C LEU A 192 -15.00 15.37 9.96
N TYR A 193 -15.18 15.43 8.65
CA TYR A 193 -15.99 16.48 7.98
C TYR A 193 -17.45 16.45 8.43
N VAL A 194 -18.07 15.26 8.51
CA VAL A 194 -19.45 15.12 9.02
C VAL A 194 -19.55 15.25 10.54
N GLY A 195 -18.43 15.49 11.24
CA GLY A 195 -18.39 15.68 12.69
C GLY A 195 -18.45 14.37 13.50
N ALA A 196 -18.18 13.22 12.89
CA ALA A 196 -18.00 11.97 13.63
C ALA A 196 -16.59 11.87 14.24
N ARG A 197 -16.45 11.13 15.34
CA ARG A 197 -15.13 10.70 15.82
C ARG A 197 -14.72 9.45 15.08
N VAL A 198 -13.51 9.46 14.54
CA VAL A 198 -12.99 8.37 13.74
C VAL A 198 -11.86 7.67 14.50
N TYR A 199 -11.86 6.35 14.49
CA TYR A 199 -10.85 5.50 15.12
C TYR A 199 -10.18 4.60 14.09
N PHE A 200 -8.87 4.42 14.22
CA PHE A 200 -8.16 3.33 13.57
C PHE A 200 -8.23 2.08 14.44
N ILE A 201 -8.49 0.95 13.79
CA ILE A 201 -8.26 -0.36 14.37
C ILE A 201 -7.03 -0.92 13.66
N LYS A 202 -5.93 -1.02 14.41
CA LYS A 202 -4.67 -1.54 13.91
C LYS A 202 -4.71 -3.05 13.78
N GLU A 203 -3.91 -3.61 12.88
CA GLU A 203 -3.78 -5.07 12.70
C GLU A 203 -5.12 -5.79 12.42
N GLY A 204 -6.05 -5.10 11.75
CA GLY A 204 -7.34 -5.63 11.34
C GLY A 204 -8.20 -6.17 12.49
N TYR A 205 -8.84 -7.31 12.27
CA TYR A 205 -9.71 -7.92 13.29
C TYR A 205 -8.98 -8.30 14.58
N GLN A 206 -7.67 -8.57 14.51
CA GLN A 206 -6.88 -8.94 15.69
C GLN A 206 -6.80 -7.77 16.67
N GLY A 207 -6.45 -6.57 16.19
CA GLY A 207 -6.42 -5.39 17.07
C GLY A 207 -7.80 -4.97 17.56
N MET A 208 -8.87 -5.32 16.84
CA MET A 208 -10.24 -5.12 17.34
C MET A 208 -10.52 -6.00 18.57
N VAL A 209 -10.08 -7.27 18.54
CA VAL A 209 -10.22 -8.22 19.66
C VAL A 209 -9.31 -7.84 20.82
N ASP A 210 -8.07 -7.46 20.54
CA ASP A 210 -7.08 -7.12 21.57
C ASP A 210 -7.42 -5.79 22.26
N GLY A 211 -7.93 -4.81 21.49
CA GLY A 211 -8.29 -3.49 22.00
C GLY A 211 -7.09 -2.71 22.53
N GLY A 212 -7.36 -1.77 23.44
CA GLY A 212 -6.32 -0.91 24.02
C GLY A 212 -5.70 0.00 22.97
N GLU A 213 -4.36 0.01 22.87
CA GLU A 213 -3.60 0.85 21.93
C GLU A 213 -3.82 0.52 20.45
N HIS A 214 -4.42 -0.64 20.16
CA HIS A 214 -4.80 -1.02 18.81
C HIS A 214 -6.02 -0.23 18.30
N ILE A 215 -6.82 0.35 19.20
CA ILE A 215 -7.93 1.25 18.84
C ILE A 215 -7.48 2.67 19.17
N ALA A 216 -7.04 3.40 18.14
CA ALA A 216 -6.48 4.74 18.29
C ALA A 216 -7.38 5.77 17.60
N GLU A 217 -7.61 6.92 18.24
CA GLU A 217 -8.35 8.01 17.61
C GLU A 217 -7.57 8.60 16.42
N ALA A 218 -8.27 8.81 15.30
CA ALA A 218 -7.73 9.38 14.09
C ALA A 218 -7.96 10.89 14.06
N HIS A 219 -6.92 11.64 13.69
CA HIS A 219 -6.97 13.09 13.50
C HIS A 219 -6.75 13.46 12.03
N TRP A 220 -7.07 14.70 11.66
CA TRP A 220 -6.85 15.22 10.31
C TRP A 220 -5.39 15.01 9.84
N SER A 221 -4.42 15.27 10.72
CA SER A 221 -2.99 15.08 10.47
C SER A 221 -2.56 13.61 10.37
N SER A 222 -3.29 12.68 11.03
CA SER A 222 -2.91 11.27 11.09
C SER A 222 -2.98 10.55 9.74
N VAL A 223 -3.75 11.10 8.79
CA VAL A 223 -3.88 10.58 7.41
C VAL A 223 -3.27 11.54 6.38
N SER A 224 -2.35 12.42 6.78
CA SER A 224 -1.59 13.26 5.86
C SER A 224 -0.39 12.49 5.29
N GLY A 225 -0.13 12.62 3.99
CA GLY A 225 1.02 11.97 3.36
C GLY A 225 0.98 10.44 3.34
N ILE A 226 -0.20 9.82 3.37
CA ILE A 226 -0.33 8.35 3.33
C ILE A 226 -0.76 7.80 1.96
N ILE A 227 -1.29 8.63 1.05
CA ILE A 227 -1.83 8.18 -0.25
C ILE A 227 -0.77 7.48 -1.11
N HIS A 228 0.46 8.00 -1.12
CA HIS A 228 1.56 7.47 -1.92
C HIS A 228 2.26 6.27 -1.26
N LYS A 229 1.91 5.93 -0.01
CA LYS A 229 2.54 4.82 0.70
C LYS A 229 1.92 3.51 0.26
N GLY A 230 2.75 2.48 0.08
CA GLY A 230 2.31 1.12 -0.18
C GLY A 230 1.62 0.48 1.03
N GLY A 231 0.91 -0.62 0.78
CA GLY A 231 0.22 -1.41 1.80
C GLY A 231 -0.84 -0.61 2.58
N THR A 232 -0.92 -0.87 3.88
CA THR A 232 -1.83 -0.20 4.82
C THR A 232 -1.08 0.36 6.03
N VAL A 233 -1.24 1.66 6.30
CA VAL A 233 -0.60 2.33 7.45
C VAL A 233 -1.15 1.89 8.81
N ILE A 234 -2.31 1.24 8.84
CA ILE A 234 -2.93 0.70 10.06
C ILE A 234 -2.63 -0.78 10.25
N GLY A 235 -1.93 -1.43 9.31
CA GLY A 235 -1.61 -2.85 9.38
C GLY A 235 -2.81 -3.76 9.09
N SER A 236 -2.52 -5.02 8.83
CA SER A 236 -3.53 -6.06 8.60
C SER A 236 -3.00 -7.38 9.12
N ALA A 237 -3.70 -7.99 10.07
CA ALA A 237 -3.35 -9.28 10.63
C ALA A 237 -4.49 -10.28 10.48
N ARG A 238 -4.13 -11.54 10.23
CA ARG A 238 -5.08 -12.66 10.22
C ARG A 238 -5.51 -12.95 11.66
N CYS A 239 -6.81 -12.87 11.94
CA CYS A 239 -7.36 -13.15 13.26
C CYS A 239 -8.08 -14.50 13.28
N LYS A 240 -7.63 -15.43 14.13
CA LYS A 240 -8.33 -16.71 14.37
C LYS A 240 -9.45 -16.53 15.38
N ASP A 241 -9.18 -15.77 16.43
CA ASP A 241 -10.08 -15.58 17.58
C ASP A 241 -11.43 -14.96 17.17
N PHE A 242 -11.43 -14.14 16.12
CA PHE A 242 -12.66 -13.52 15.60
C PHE A 242 -13.63 -14.53 14.97
N ARG A 243 -13.16 -15.75 14.63
CA ARG A 243 -14.03 -16.85 14.18
C ARG A 243 -14.89 -17.40 15.31
N ASP A 244 -14.42 -17.29 16.55
CA ASP A 244 -15.13 -17.75 17.73
C ASP A 244 -16.04 -16.66 18.31
N ARG A 245 -17.15 -17.08 18.92
CA ARG A 245 -18.11 -16.15 19.54
C ARG A 245 -17.46 -15.35 20.67
N GLU A 246 -16.51 -15.95 21.40
CA GLU A 246 -15.81 -15.28 22.49
C GLU A 246 -14.94 -14.11 21.99
N GLY A 247 -14.18 -14.31 20.90
CA GLY A 247 -13.39 -13.24 20.30
C GLY A 247 -14.27 -12.11 19.76
N ARG A 248 -15.39 -12.44 19.10
CA ARG A 248 -16.37 -11.43 18.67
C ARG A 248 -16.97 -10.64 19.84
N LEU A 249 -17.24 -11.29 20.97
CA LEU A 249 -17.76 -10.63 22.16
C LEU A 249 -16.72 -9.69 22.80
N LYS A 250 -15.45 -10.09 22.81
CA LYS A 250 -14.32 -9.23 23.23
C LYS A 250 -14.21 -8.00 22.32
N ALA A 251 -14.23 -8.21 21.00
CA ALA A 251 -14.22 -7.12 20.03
C ALA A 251 -15.40 -6.17 20.20
N ALA A 252 -16.63 -6.69 20.31
CA ALA A 252 -17.82 -5.88 20.55
C ALA A 252 -17.70 -5.05 21.84
N LYS A 253 -17.21 -5.65 22.93
CA LYS A 253 -16.94 -4.94 24.19
C LYS A 253 -15.94 -3.80 24.00
N ASN A 254 -14.89 -4.01 23.20
CA ASN A 254 -13.90 -2.97 22.93
C ASN A 254 -14.46 -1.83 22.09
N LEU A 255 -15.30 -2.13 21.09
CA LEU A 255 -15.97 -1.10 20.28
C LEU A 255 -16.89 -0.24 21.14
N VAL A 256 -17.72 -0.85 21.99
CA VAL A 256 -18.66 -0.09 22.82
C VAL A 256 -17.95 0.74 23.88
N LYS A 257 -16.84 0.26 24.48
CA LYS A 257 -16.01 1.07 25.38
C LYS A 257 -15.53 2.38 24.76
N HIS A 258 -15.30 2.39 23.44
CA HIS A 258 -14.87 3.57 22.70
C HIS A 258 -16.04 4.33 22.06
N GLY A 259 -17.29 3.92 22.30
CA GLY A 259 -18.48 4.53 21.71
C GLY A 259 -18.57 4.36 20.19
N ILE A 260 -17.94 3.33 19.63
CA ILE A 260 -17.94 3.05 18.19
C ILE A 260 -19.22 2.29 17.84
N THR A 261 -20.05 2.88 16.97
CA THR A 261 -21.32 2.28 16.50
C THR A 261 -21.31 1.93 15.01
N ASN A 262 -20.34 2.46 14.25
CA ASN A 262 -20.20 2.23 12.82
C ASN A 262 -18.79 1.73 12.50
N LEU A 263 -18.70 0.71 11.66
CA LEU A 263 -17.45 0.07 11.28
C LEU A 263 -17.28 0.10 9.77
N VAL A 264 -16.11 0.54 9.32
CA VAL A 264 -15.71 0.49 7.92
C VAL A 264 -14.59 -0.56 7.78
N VAL A 265 -14.87 -1.61 7.03
CA VAL A 265 -13.93 -2.70 6.77
C VAL A 265 -13.42 -2.58 5.34
N ILE A 266 -12.12 -2.39 5.18
CA ILE A 266 -11.45 -2.36 3.88
C ILE A 266 -10.74 -3.70 3.68
N GLY A 267 -11.16 -4.49 2.69
CA GLY A 267 -10.63 -5.81 2.40
C GLY A 267 -11.63 -6.70 1.68
N GLU A 268 -11.35 -8.00 1.57
CA GLU A 268 -12.14 -8.95 0.78
C GLU A 268 -13.27 -9.64 1.54
N GLU A 269 -13.33 -9.48 2.88
CA GLU A 269 -14.18 -10.32 3.71
C GLU A 269 -15.58 -9.74 3.92
N LYS A 270 -16.60 -10.44 3.41
CA LYS A 270 -18.02 -10.10 3.63
C LYS A 270 -18.53 -10.76 4.90
N GLN A 271 -18.89 -9.97 5.91
CA GLN A 271 -19.57 -10.46 7.10
C GLN A 271 -20.78 -9.56 7.42
N SER A 272 -21.97 -10.15 7.44
CA SER A 272 -23.20 -9.45 7.83
C SER A 272 -23.47 -9.66 9.33
N TYR A 273 -23.59 -8.56 10.06
CA TYR A 273 -23.91 -8.55 11.49
C TYR A 273 -25.17 -7.71 11.74
N SER A 274 -26.06 -8.18 12.61
CA SER A 274 -27.44 -7.66 12.73
C SER A 274 -27.60 -6.33 13.47
N HIS A 275 -26.60 -5.89 14.25
CA HIS A 275 -26.74 -4.73 15.15
C HIS A 275 -25.62 -3.69 15.02
N LEU A 276 -24.65 -3.93 14.14
CA LEU A 276 -23.55 -2.99 13.87
C LEU A 276 -23.69 -2.50 12.44
N ASN A 277 -23.62 -1.18 12.24
CA ASN A 277 -23.56 -0.63 10.88
C ASN A 277 -22.17 -0.93 10.32
N ILE A 278 -22.11 -1.76 9.29
CA ILE A 278 -20.87 -2.15 8.66
C ILE A 278 -20.90 -1.76 7.20
N VAL A 279 -19.89 -1.01 6.79
CA VAL A 279 -19.63 -0.70 5.39
C VAL A 279 -18.39 -1.46 4.96
N GLY A 280 -18.51 -2.26 3.91
CA GLY A 280 -17.40 -2.96 3.28
C GLY A 280 -16.87 -2.18 2.08
N MET A 281 -15.55 -2.01 2.00
CA MET A 281 -14.85 -1.56 0.80
C MET A 281 -13.92 -2.66 0.33
N VAL A 282 -14.01 -3.05 -0.94
CA VAL A 282 -13.27 -4.20 -1.44
C VAL A 282 -11.85 -3.80 -1.82
N GLY A 283 -10.89 -4.13 -0.96
CA GLY A 283 -9.45 -3.98 -1.23
C GLY A 283 -8.85 -5.33 -1.60
N SER A 284 -8.56 -5.52 -2.88
CA SER A 284 -7.96 -6.74 -3.44
C SER A 284 -7.19 -6.42 -4.71
N ILE A 285 -6.14 -7.20 -4.98
CA ILE A 285 -5.47 -7.19 -6.28
C ILE A 285 -6.15 -8.16 -7.26
N ASP A 286 -6.83 -9.20 -6.76
CA ASP A 286 -7.27 -10.37 -7.52
C ASP A 286 -8.51 -10.07 -8.40
N ASN A 287 -9.27 -9.02 -8.08
CA ASN A 287 -10.58 -8.72 -8.68
C ASN A 287 -11.55 -9.92 -8.65
N ASP A 288 -11.57 -10.64 -7.53
CA ASP A 288 -12.34 -11.88 -7.34
C ASP A 288 -13.67 -11.66 -6.59
N PHE A 289 -14.06 -10.40 -6.34
CA PHE A 289 -15.26 -10.08 -5.58
C PHE A 289 -16.48 -9.87 -6.48
N CYS A 290 -17.46 -10.75 -6.35
CA CYS A 290 -18.69 -10.65 -7.14
C CYS A 290 -19.55 -9.44 -6.72
N GLY A 291 -20.03 -8.70 -7.72
CA GLY A 291 -20.92 -7.55 -7.53
C GLY A 291 -20.25 -6.17 -7.65
N THR A 292 -18.93 -6.14 -7.83
CA THR A 292 -18.20 -4.93 -8.28
C THR A 292 -17.43 -5.28 -9.55
N ASP A 293 -17.31 -4.33 -10.48
CA ASP A 293 -16.52 -4.52 -11.71
C ASP A 293 -15.01 -4.46 -11.42
N MET A 294 -14.63 -3.68 -10.41
CA MET A 294 -13.23 -3.43 -10.03
C MET A 294 -13.05 -3.39 -8.51
N THR A 295 -11.96 -4.00 -8.04
CA THR A 295 -11.51 -3.92 -6.64
C THR A 295 -10.34 -2.96 -6.45
N ILE A 296 -10.23 -2.37 -5.25
CA ILE A 296 -9.16 -1.41 -4.94
C ILE A 296 -7.82 -2.13 -4.92
N GLY A 297 -6.95 -1.77 -5.87
CA GLY A 297 -5.58 -2.28 -6.00
C GLY A 297 -5.35 -3.18 -7.23
N THR A 298 -6.40 -3.58 -7.94
CA THR A 298 -6.28 -4.40 -9.16
C THR A 298 -5.48 -3.68 -10.25
N ASP A 299 -5.82 -2.43 -10.58
CA ASP A 299 -5.10 -1.67 -11.63
C ASP A 299 -3.64 -1.44 -11.27
N SER A 300 -3.36 -1.20 -9.98
CA SER A 300 -2.00 -1.04 -9.49
C SER A 300 -1.20 -2.34 -9.62
N ALA A 301 -1.81 -3.49 -9.32
CA ALA A 301 -1.18 -4.79 -9.51
C ALA A 301 -0.95 -5.10 -11.00
N LEU A 302 -1.94 -4.82 -11.85
CA LEU A 302 -1.83 -4.96 -13.30
C LEU A 302 -0.69 -4.10 -13.86
N HIS A 303 -0.59 -2.85 -13.42
CA HIS A 303 0.49 -1.96 -13.84
C HIS A 303 1.88 -2.52 -13.49
N ARG A 304 2.04 -3.12 -12.30
CA ARG A 304 3.28 -3.80 -11.91
C ARG A 304 3.58 -5.03 -12.76
N ILE A 305 2.55 -5.78 -13.17
CA ILE A 305 2.72 -6.91 -14.10
C ILE A 305 3.20 -6.40 -15.46
N ILE A 306 2.59 -5.33 -15.99
CA ILE A 306 2.95 -4.74 -17.28
C ILE A 306 4.39 -4.22 -17.26
N GLU A 307 4.81 -3.50 -16.22
CA GLU A 307 6.20 -3.04 -16.10
C GLU A 307 7.20 -4.21 -16.09
N ALA A 308 6.87 -5.31 -15.42
CA ALA A 308 7.70 -6.50 -15.42
C ALA A 308 7.77 -7.14 -16.81
N VAL A 309 6.66 -7.17 -17.54
CA VAL A 309 6.59 -7.65 -18.93
C VAL A 309 7.43 -6.78 -19.86
N ASP A 310 7.31 -5.46 -19.76
CA ASP A 310 8.08 -4.51 -20.59
C ASP A 310 9.59 -4.66 -20.34
N ALA A 311 9.99 -4.85 -19.08
CA ALA A 311 11.39 -5.07 -18.72
C ALA A 311 11.98 -6.35 -19.34
N ILE A 312 11.19 -7.44 -19.42
CA ILE A 312 11.66 -8.69 -20.04
C ILE A 312 11.55 -8.68 -21.57
N ALA A 313 10.64 -7.89 -22.15
CA ALA A 313 10.38 -7.89 -23.58
C ALA A 313 11.63 -7.50 -24.39
N ALA A 314 12.40 -6.52 -23.90
CA ALA A 314 13.64 -6.09 -24.54
C ALA A 314 14.70 -7.21 -24.66
N THR A 315 14.82 -8.05 -23.63
CA THR A 315 15.76 -9.20 -23.65
C THR A 315 15.20 -10.39 -24.44
N ALA A 316 13.87 -10.58 -24.41
CA ALA A 316 13.18 -11.60 -25.20
C ALA A 316 13.41 -11.38 -26.70
N TYR A 317 13.23 -10.13 -27.16
CA TYR A 317 13.45 -9.75 -28.56
C TYR A 317 14.92 -9.94 -28.98
N SER A 318 15.86 -9.52 -28.14
CA SER A 318 17.29 -9.55 -28.46
C SER A 318 17.86 -10.97 -28.58
N HIS A 319 17.36 -11.91 -27.79
CA HIS A 319 17.89 -13.28 -27.72
C HIS A 319 16.96 -14.37 -28.26
N GLN A 320 15.81 -13.98 -28.83
CA GLN A 320 14.79 -14.92 -29.35
C GLN A 320 14.39 -15.99 -28.31
N ARG A 321 14.17 -15.54 -27.07
CA ARG A 321 13.85 -16.41 -25.92
C ARG A 321 12.37 -16.42 -25.62
N CYS A 322 11.92 -17.54 -25.07
CA CYS A 322 10.58 -17.70 -24.53
C CYS A 322 10.61 -17.45 -23.02
N PHE A 323 9.64 -16.69 -22.53
CA PHE A 323 9.46 -16.41 -21.11
C PHE A 323 8.10 -16.90 -20.64
N ILE A 324 8.09 -17.49 -19.45
CA ILE A 324 6.87 -17.87 -18.74
C ILE A 324 6.81 -16.99 -17.50
N LEU A 325 5.74 -16.22 -17.36
CA LEU A 325 5.50 -15.29 -16.27
C LEU A 325 4.40 -15.85 -15.39
N GLU A 326 4.73 -16.10 -14.14
CA GLU A 326 3.74 -16.42 -13.12
C GLU A 326 3.17 -15.13 -12.53
N VAL A 327 1.85 -14.99 -12.51
CA VAL A 327 1.16 -13.83 -11.94
C VAL A 327 0.26 -14.23 -10.76
N MET A 328 0.03 -13.27 -9.86
CA MET A 328 -0.94 -13.37 -8.77
C MET A 328 -2.39 -13.34 -9.30
N GLY A 329 -3.38 -13.56 -8.43
CA GLY A 329 -4.79 -13.65 -8.83
C GLY A 329 -5.64 -14.61 -7.98
N ARG A 330 -5.04 -15.30 -7.00
CA ARG A 330 -5.66 -16.32 -6.13
C ARG A 330 -6.49 -17.38 -6.82
N HIS A 331 -7.74 -17.13 -7.20
CA HIS A 331 -8.68 -18.04 -7.90
C HIS A 331 -9.37 -17.34 -9.09
N CYS A 332 -8.90 -16.15 -9.44
CA CYS A 332 -9.39 -15.31 -10.51
C CYS A 332 -8.28 -15.09 -11.54
N GLY A 333 -8.58 -15.33 -12.81
CA GLY A 333 -7.68 -15.11 -13.94
C GLY A 333 -7.69 -13.68 -14.47
N TYR A 334 -8.39 -12.74 -13.83
CA TYR A 334 -8.54 -11.36 -14.32
C TYR A 334 -7.19 -10.70 -14.59
N LEU A 335 -6.27 -10.71 -13.61
CA LEU A 335 -4.93 -10.14 -13.78
C LEU A 335 -4.17 -10.78 -14.95
N ALA A 336 -4.20 -12.11 -15.05
CA ALA A 336 -3.53 -12.85 -16.11
C ALA A 336 -4.11 -12.53 -17.49
N LEU A 337 -5.44 -12.50 -17.61
CA LEU A 337 -6.15 -12.24 -18.86
C LEU A 337 -5.90 -10.81 -19.35
N VAL A 338 -6.08 -9.82 -18.49
CA VAL A 338 -5.90 -8.41 -18.87
C VAL A 338 -4.43 -8.14 -19.18
N ALA A 339 -3.50 -8.64 -18.36
CA ALA A 339 -2.07 -8.52 -18.65
C ALA A 339 -1.70 -9.14 -20.00
N ALA A 340 -2.27 -10.31 -20.32
CA ALA A 340 -2.02 -10.99 -21.58
C ALA A 340 -2.52 -10.18 -22.78
N LEU A 341 -3.71 -9.58 -22.65
CA LEU A 341 -4.27 -8.71 -23.69
C LEU A 341 -3.44 -7.44 -23.87
N THR A 342 -2.98 -6.80 -22.79
CA THR A 342 -2.18 -5.57 -22.87
C THR A 342 -0.76 -5.79 -23.36
N SER A 343 -0.20 -6.99 -23.14
CA SER A 343 1.18 -7.33 -23.51
C SER A 343 1.31 -8.20 -24.76
N GLU A 344 0.22 -8.41 -25.50
CA GLU A 344 0.18 -9.26 -26.70
C GLU A 344 0.72 -10.68 -26.46
N ALA A 345 0.43 -11.25 -25.29
CA ALA A 345 0.89 -12.59 -24.93
C ALA A 345 0.30 -13.65 -25.88
N ASP A 346 1.13 -14.58 -26.35
CA ASP A 346 0.71 -15.64 -27.27
C ASP A 346 -0.28 -16.62 -26.64
N PHE A 347 -0.13 -16.84 -25.33
CA PHE A 347 -0.93 -17.78 -24.58
C PHE A 347 -1.08 -17.31 -23.13
N VAL A 348 -2.29 -17.49 -22.62
CA VAL A 348 -2.64 -17.21 -21.24
C VAL A 348 -3.31 -18.44 -20.64
N PHE A 349 -3.03 -18.68 -19.37
CA PHE A 349 -3.67 -19.73 -18.61
C PHE A 349 -4.43 -19.13 -17.44
N ILE A 350 -5.73 -19.40 -17.40
CA ILE A 350 -6.64 -18.87 -16.40
C ILE A 350 -7.51 -20.00 -15.81
N PRO A 351 -7.88 -19.92 -14.52
CA PRO A 351 -8.70 -20.95 -13.89
C PRO A 351 -10.12 -21.03 -14.47
N GLU A 352 -10.65 -19.93 -15.03
CA GLU A 352 -11.97 -19.86 -15.65
C GLU A 352 -12.06 -20.64 -16.98
N ASN A 353 -10.92 -20.87 -17.63
CA ASN A 353 -10.81 -21.61 -18.88
C ASN A 353 -9.61 -22.57 -18.81
N PRO A 354 -9.76 -23.72 -18.09
CA PRO A 354 -8.68 -24.65 -17.88
C PRO A 354 -8.16 -25.23 -19.21
N PRO A 355 -6.86 -25.58 -19.29
CA PRO A 355 -6.27 -26.06 -20.53
C PRO A 355 -6.86 -27.41 -20.98
N ALA A 356 -7.19 -27.51 -22.27
CA ALA A 356 -7.58 -28.78 -22.89
C ALA A 356 -6.41 -29.78 -22.94
N GLU A 357 -6.65 -31.08 -22.96
CA GLU A 357 -5.59 -32.12 -22.92
C GLU A 357 -4.47 -31.93 -23.96
N ASN A 358 -4.81 -31.43 -25.16
CA ASN A 358 -3.87 -31.15 -26.24
C ASN A 358 -3.23 -29.75 -26.21
N TRP A 359 -3.27 -29.05 -25.08
CA TRP A 359 -2.72 -27.70 -24.94
C TRP A 359 -1.22 -27.64 -25.29
N ARG A 360 -0.45 -28.68 -24.96
CA ARG A 360 0.98 -28.79 -25.28
C ARG A 360 1.23 -28.76 -26.77
N GLU A 361 0.48 -29.57 -27.52
CA GLU A 361 0.59 -29.64 -28.98
C GLU A 361 0.18 -28.31 -29.62
N LYS A 362 -0.90 -27.69 -29.13
CA LYS A 362 -1.36 -26.36 -29.59
C LYS A 362 -0.29 -25.30 -29.40
N ILE A 363 0.38 -25.30 -28.25
CA ILE A 363 1.49 -24.38 -27.98
C ILE A 363 2.66 -24.67 -28.90
N CYS A 364 3.12 -25.92 -29.00
CA CYS A 364 4.22 -26.29 -29.89
C CYS A 364 3.96 -25.89 -31.35
N ASN A 365 2.74 -26.12 -31.86
CA ASN A 365 2.35 -25.74 -33.21
C ASN A 365 2.33 -24.22 -33.39
N LYS A 366 1.80 -23.48 -32.42
CA LYS A 366 1.76 -22.00 -32.45
C LYS A 366 3.17 -21.40 -32.37
N LEU A 367 4.03 -21.93 -31.51
CA LEU A 367 5.46 -21.55 -31.40
C LEU A 367 6.20 -21.79 -32.72
N GLN A 368 5.97 -22.93 -33.38
CA GLN A 368 6.57 -23.23 -34.68
C GLN A 368 6.10 -22.25 -35.76
N GLN A 369 4.80 -21.95 -35.83
CA GLN A 369 4.24 -20.99 -36.78
C GLN A 369 4.79 -19.57 -36.55
N ALA A 370 4.86 -19.13 -35.30
CA ALA A 370 5.40 -17.81 -34.96
C ALA A 370 6.89 -17.67 -35.31
N ARG A 371 7.70 -18.73 -35.10
CA ARG A 371 9.10 -18.77 -35.55
C ARG A 371 9.23 -18.69 -37.06
N LEU A 372 8.36 -19.36 -37.82
CA LEU A 372 8.36 -19.29 -39.29
C LEU A 372 7.99 -17.90 -39.80
N ASN A 373 7.11 -17.19 -39.09
CA ASN A 373 6.69 -15.82 -39.41
C ASN A 373 7.65 -14.74 -38.87
N SER A 374 8.82 -15.11 -38.33
CA SER A 374 9.80 -14.21 -37.71
C SER A 374 9.27 -13.37 -36.53
N SER A 375 8.20 -13.84 -35.86
CA SER A 375 7.72 -13.24 -34.61
C SER A 375 8.57 -13.73 -33.44
N THR A 376 9.12 -12.81 -32.65
CA THR A 376 10.26 -13.05 -31.75
C THR A 376 9.93 -13.11 -30.26
N ILE A 377 8.69 -12.85 -29.85
CA ILE A 377 8.32 -12.77 -28.44
C ILE A 377 7.38 -13.93 -28.12
N PHE A 378 7.68 -14.66 -27.05
CA PHE A 378 6.79 -15.65 -26.47
C PHE A 378 6.64 -15.36 -24.98
N ILE A 379 5.51 -14.75 -24.62
CA ILE A 379 5.14 -14.47 -23.24
C ILE A 379 3.99 -15.39 -22.89
N PHE A 380 4.23 -16.31 -21.96
CA PHE A 380 3.19 -17.14 -21.38
C PHE A 380 2.84 -16.57 -20.02
N ILE A 381 1.61 -16.08 -19.85
CA ILE A 381 1.14 -15.64 -18.54
C ILE A 381 0.39 -16.80 -17.89
N VAL A 382 0.97 -17.29 -16.81
CA VAL A 382 0.49 -18.46 -16.07
C VAL A 382 -0.01 -18.01 -14.71
N TYR A 383 -1.23 -18.42 -14.40
CA TYR A 383 -1.79 -18.30 -13.08
C TYR A 383 -1.29 -19.46 -12.18
N GLY A 384 -0.69 -19.12 -11.04
CA GLY A 384 -0.49 -19.98 -9.87
C GLY A 384 0.50 -21.16 -9.98
N VAL A 385 1.13 -21.48 -8.85
CA VAL A 385 2.15 -22.53 -8.64
C VAL A 385 1.77 -23.91 -9.21
N HIS A 386 0.49 -24.27 -9.21
CA HIS A 386 0.03 -25.58 -9.70
C HIS A 386 0.16 -25.76 -11.22
N MET A 387 0.12 -24.68 -12.00
CA MET A 387 0.26 -24.76 -13.45
C MET A 387 1.71 -24.87 -13.91
N LEU A 388 2.68 -24.38 -13.12
CA LEU A 388 4.10 -24.63 -13.41
C LEU A 388 4.45 -26.12 -13.38
N GLN A 389 3.76 -26.91 -12.54
CA GLN A 389 3.93 -28.37 -12.53
C GLN A 389 3.50 -29.04 -13.84
N CYS A 390 2.71 -28.34 -14.68
CA CYS A 390 2.36 -28.83 -16.02
C CYS A 390 3.45 -28.57 -17.06
N PHE A 391 4.41 -27.68 -16.75
CA PHE A 391 5.54 -27.28 -17.59
C PHE A 391 6.88 -27.94 -17.22
N THR A 392 7.05 -28.37 -15.97
CA THR A 392 8.15 -29.25 -15.52
C THR A 392 7.83 -30.71 -15.81
#